data_AF-A0A284RXH0-F1
#
_entry.id   AF-A0A284RXH0-F1
#
_cell.length_a   1.000
_cell.length_b   1.000
_cell.length_c   1.000
_cell.angle_alpha   90.00
_cell.angle_beta   90.00
_cell.angle_gamma   90.00
#
_symmetry.space_group_name_H-M   'P 1'
#
loop_
_entity.id
_entity.type
_entity.pdbx_description
1 polymer ?
#
loop_
_entity_poly.entity_id
_entity_poly.type
_entity_poly.pdbx_seq_one_letter_code
_entity_poly.pdbx_strand_id
1 'polypeptide(L)'
;MTRQHLLLHHDHGKDVRTLGYHQDGPERIGVHSHIHGLGLDDRLEPTANSQGMAGQARARKAAGMILKMVQEGRIAGRVILFAWPSSTGIAQTLGLDVPFTTTAANEMFSLSMSKTKALTQAF
;
A
#
# COMPACT_ATOMS: atom_id res chain seq x y z
N MET A 1 26.20 51.13 -8.74
CA MET A 1 25.89 51.25 -10.19
C MET A 1 26.28 49.90 -10.78
N THR A 2 25.37 49.04 -11.26
CA THR A 2 24.60 49.21 -12.50
C THR A 2 23.35 48.31 -12.52
N ARG A 3 22.39 48.72 -13.36
CA ARG A 3 21.00 48.29 -13.61
C ARG A 3 20.70 46.80 -13.82
N GLN A 4 19.41 46.54 -13.57
CA GLN A 4 18.54 45.40 -13.87
C GLN A 4 18.60 44.88 -15.32
N HIS A 5 18.38 43.58 -15.49
CA HIS A 5 17.59 43.05 -16.59
C HIS A 5 16.68 41.93 -16.08
N LEU A 6 15.37 42.19 -16.11
CA LEU A 6 14.27 41.27 -15.85
C LEU A 6 14.11 40.36 -17.08
N LEU A 7 14.14 39.04 -16.90
CA LEU A 7 13.67 38.09 -17.92
C LEU A 7 12.67 37.14 -17.26
N LEU A 8 11.39 37.43 -17.45
CA LEU A 8 10.28 36.53 -17.17
C LEU A 8 10.35 35.38 -18.18
N HIS A 9 10.59 34.15 -17.72
CA HIS A 9 10.28 32.95 -18.50
C HIS A 9 9.26 32.11 -17.75
N HIS A 10 8.17 31.86 -18.47
CA HIS A 10 7.00 31.10 -18.08
C HIS A 10 7.33 29.72 -17.52
N ASP A 11 6.69 29.43 -16.38
CA ASP A 11 6.46 28.10 -15.84
C ASP A 11 5.55 27.30 -16.79
N HIS A 12 6.08 26.21 -17.34
CA HIS A 12 5.29 25.13 -17.94
C HIS A 12 5.88 23.77 -17.57
N GLY A 13 5.15 23.07 -16.70
CA GLY A 13 5.00 21.63 -16.77
C GLY A 13 6.17 20.81 -16.24
N LYS A 14 6.40 20.84 -14.92
CA LYS A 14 6.95 19.67 -14.26
C LYS A 14 5.89 18.56 -14.35
N ASP A 15 6.07 17.72 -15.36
CA ASP A 15 5.39 16.45 -15.55
C ASP A 15 5.67 15.60 -14.29
N VAL A 16 4.81 15.69 -13.29
CA VAL A 16 4.77 14.80 -12.13
C VAL A 16 4.23 13.47 -12.64
N ARG A 17 5.08 12.78 -13.39
CA ARG A 17 4.94 11.35 -13.59
C ARG A 17 5.17 10.74 -12.23
N THR A 18 4.07 10.27 -11.65
CA THR A 18 4.04 9.29 -10.58
C THR A 18 5.28 8.41 -10.68
N LEU A 19 6.13 8.45 -9.66
CA LEU A 19 7.20 7.50 -9.46
C LEU A 19 6.54 6.13 -9.29
N GLY A 20 6.18 5.51 -10.40
CA GLY A 20 5.94 4.09 -10.45
C GLY A 20 7.24 3.45 -10.00
N TYR A 21 7.20 2.76 -8.86
CA TYR A 21 8.25 1.85 -8.47
C TYR A 21 8.29 0.71 -9.50
N HIS A 22 8.93 0.95 -10.64
CA HIS A 22 9.59 -0.11 -11.37
C HIS A 22 10.92 -0.34 -10.66
N GLN A 23 10.87 -1.21 -9.65
CA GLN A 23 12.05 -1.63 -8.88
C GLN A 23 12.82 -2.67 -9.71
N ASP A 24 13.54 -2.23 -10.74
CA ASP A 24 14.57 -3.05 -11.41
C ASP A 24 15.92 -2.92 -10.68
N GLY A 25 15.89 -2.94 -9.35
CA GLY A 25 17.06 -2.90 -8.49
C GLY A 25 16.98 -4.00 -7.43
N PRO A 26 18.11 -4.51 -6.91
CA PRO A 26 18.09 -5.59 -5.94
C PRO A 26 17.24 -5.22 -4.72
N GLU A 27 16.35 -6.12 -4.32
CA GLU A 27 15.49 -5.94 -3.14
C GLU A 27 16.36 -5.61 -1.92
N ARG A 28 16.11 -4.43 -1.32
CA ARG A 28 16.86 -3.97 -0.14
C ARG A 28 16.16 -4.44 1.12
N ILE A 29 16.94 -4.89 2.11
CA ILE A 29 16.42 -5.33 3.41
C ILE A 29 15.74 -4.14 4.10
N GLY A 30 14.42 -4.21 4.23
CA GLY A 30 13.57 -3.25 4.95
C GLY A 30 12.94 -3.86 6.21
N VAL A 31 12.35 -3.02 7.07
CA VAL A 31 11.74 -3.45 8.35
C VAL A 31 10.69 -4.55 8.17
N HIS A 32 9.96 -4.55 7.05
CA HIS A 32 8.92 -5.53 6.73
C HIS A 32 9.36 -6.56 5.67
N SER A 33 10.64 -6.59 5.26
CA SER A 33 11.14 -7.51 4.23
C SER A 33 11.13 -8.99 4.65
N HIS A 34 11.09 -9.26 5.97
CA HIS A 34 11.02 -10.62 6.50
C HIS A 34 9.60 -11.22 6.45
N ILE A 35 8.58 -10.43 6.10
CA ILE A 35 7.18 -10.87 6.06
C ILE A 35 6.86 -11.33 4.64
N HIS A 36 6.50 -12.61 4.49
CA HIS A 36 6.22 -13.24 3.20
C HIS A 36 4.77 -13.71 3.07
N GLY A 37 3.92 -13.44 4.07
CA GLY A 37 2.51 -13.80 4.04
C GLY A 37 1.89 -13.84 5.44
N LEU A 38 0.63 -14.27 5.52
CA LEU A 38 -0.10 -14.39 6.79
C LEU A 38 0.24 -15.66 7.58
N GLY A 39 0.94 -16.64 7.01
CA GLY A 39 1.35 -17.89 7.66
C GLY A 39 0.19 -18.76 8.13
N LEU A 40 -0.84 -18.87 7.30
CA LEU A 40 -2.03 -19.69 7.56
C LEU A 40 -1.92 -21.03 6.82
N ASP A 41 -2.56 -22.06 7.35
CA ASP A 41 -2.77 -23.33 6.63
C ASP A 41 -4.01 -23.28 5.72
N ASP A 42 -4.29 -24.39 5.05
CA ASP A 42 -5.45 -24.53 4.13
C ASP A 42 -6.81 -24.37 4.82
N ARG A 43 -6.85 -24.49 6.15
CA ARG A 43 -8.05 -24.30 6.97
C ARG A 43 -8.15 -22.86 7.52
N LEU A 44 -7.26 -21.96 7.08
CA LEU A 44 -7.10 -20.60 7.58
C LEU A 44 -6.70 -20.54 9.06
N GLU A 45 -6.09 -21.60 9.59
CA GLU A 45 -5.56 -21.60 10.95
C GLU A 45 -4.12 -21.06 10.96
N PRO A 46 -3.79 -20.15 11.90
CA PRO A 46 -2.46 -19.58 11.97
C PRO A 46 -1.47 -20.58 12.58
N THR A 47 -0.35 -20.78 11.89
CA THR A 47 0.79 -21.51 12.47
C THR A 47 1.57 -20.59 13.42
N ALA A 48 2.14 -21.14 14.50
CA ALA A 48 2.80 -20.39 15.57
C ALA A 48 3.83 -19.38 15.04
N ASN A 49 4.74 -19.83 14.17
CA ASN A 49 5.75 -19.03 13.48
C ASN A 49 5.82 -19.48 12.00
N SER A 50 5.37 -18.64 11.07
CA SER A 50 5.36 -18.99 9.64
C SER A 50 5.33 -17.74 8.76
N GLN A 51 6.01 -17.78 7.61
CA GLN A 51 6.09 -16.68 6.64
C GLN A 51 6.50 -15.32 7.22
N GLY A 52 7.37 -15.32 8.23
CA GLY A 52 7.80 -14.11 8.93
C GLY A 52 6.82 -13.59 9.99
N MET A 53 5.67 -14.24 10.17
CA MET A 53 4.65 -13.90 11.14
C MET A 53 4.74 -14.79 12.39
N ALA A 54 4.74 -14.16 13.56
CA ALA A 54 4.69 -14.83 14.87
C ALA A 54 3.55 -14.26 15.72
N GLY A 55 2.79 -15.13 16.40
CA GLY A 55 1.68 -14.72 17.26
C GLY A 55 0.50 -14.12 16.50
N GLN A 56 -0.27 -13.23 17.16
CA GLN A 56 -1.44 -12.53 16.61
C GLN A 56 -2.47 -13.45 15.93
N ALA A 57 -2.67 -14.66 16.48
CA ALA A 57 -3.45 -15.73 15.86
C ALA A 57 -4.87 -15.28 15.42
N ARG A 58 -5.61 -14.59 16.30
CA ARG A 58 -6.96 -14.10 15.98
C ARG A 58 -6.96 -13.09 14.83
N ALA A 59 -6.01 -12.15 14.82
CA ALA A 59 -5.90 -11.13 13.78
C ALA A 59 -5.52 -11.75 12.43
N ARG A 60 -4.56 -12.68 12.42
CA ARG A 60 -4.13 -13.40 11.21
C ARG A 60 -5.26 -14.24 10.61
N LYS A 61 -5.99 -14.98 11.45
CA LYS A 61 -7.17 -15.76 11.02
C LYS A 61 -8.25 -14.86 10.42
N ALA A 62 -8.58 -13.75 11.08
CA ALA A 62 -9.55 -12.79 10.56
C ALA A 62 -9.10 -12.19 9.21
N ALA A 63 -7.82 -11.81 9.10
CA ALA A 63 -7.24 -11.31 7.86
C ALA A 63 -7.31 -12.35 6.74
N GLY A 64 -7.06 -13.63 7.02
CA GLY A 64 -7.20 -14.72 6.06
C GLY A 64 -8.63 -14.93 5.55
N MET A 65 -9.63 -14.82 6.44
CA MET A 65 -11.04 -14.88 6.03
C MET A 65 -11.41 -13.72 5.11
N ILE A 66 -10.99 -12.50 5.45
CA ILE A 66 -11.20 -11.31 4.62
C ILE A 66 -10.52 -11.50 3.26
N LEU A 67 -9.27 -11.95 3.25
CA LEU A 67 -8.50 -12.17 2.04
C LEU A 67 -9.19 -13.15 1.09
N LYS A 68 -9.67 -14.28 1.64
CA LYS A 68 -10.40 -15.27 0.87
C LYS A 68 -11.68 -14.70 0.27
N MET A 69 -12.43 -13.89 1.03
CA MET A 69 -13.62 -13.22 0.50
C MET A 69 -13.30 -12.21 -0.62
N VAL A 70 -12.16 -11.50 -0.54
CA VAL A 70 -11.68 -10.58 -1.57
C VAL A 70 -11.30 -11.34 -2.84
N GLN A 71 -10.53 -12.41 -2.71
CA GLN A 71 -10.11 -13.27 -3.83
C GLN A 71 -11.31 -13.95 -4.50
N GLU A 72 -12.31 -14.36 -3.74
CA GLU A 72 -13.57 -14.92 -4.25
C GLU A 72 -14.53 -13.85 -4.83
N GLY A 73 -14.21 -12.55 -4.70
CA GLY A 73 -15.07 -11.45 -5.16
C GLY A 73 -16.40 -11.33 -4.40
N ARG A 74 -16.51 -11.90 -3.20
CA ARG A 74 -17.75 -11.96 -2.40
C ARG A 74 -17.97 -10.74 -1.51
N ILE A 75 -16.99 -9.83 -1.46
CA ILE A 75 -17.03 -8.60 -0.66
C ILE A 75 -16.55 -7.43 -1.50
N ALA A 76 -17.28 -6.32 -1.48
CA ALA A 76 -16.94 -5.07 -2.17
C ALA A 76 -17.43 -3.86 -1.37
N GLY A 77 -16.75 -2.72 -1.49
CA GLY A 77 -17.14 -1.47 -0.84
C GLY A 77 -17.22 -1.59 0.69
N ARG A 78 -16.23 -2.25 1.30
CA ARG A 78 -16.13 -2.41 2.75
C ARG A 78 -14.82 -1.81 3.25
N VAL A 79 -14.89 -1.17 4.42
CA VAL A 79 -13.73 -0.63 5.13
C VAL A 79 -13.40 -1.56 6.28
N ILE A 80 -12.12 -1.90 6.39
CA ILE A 80 -11.60 -2.78 7.44
C ILE A 80 -10.49 -2.02 8.16
N LEU A 81 -10.63 -1.86 9.47
CA LEU A 81 -9.61 -1.23 10.31
C LEU A 81 -8.75 -2.29 10.97
N PHE A 82 -7.45 -2.23 10.72
CA PHE A 82 -6.45 -3.09 11.34
C PHE A 82 -5.77 -2.37 12.49
N ALA A 83 -5.88 -2.91 13.70
CA ALA A 83 -5.25 -2.37 14.91
C ALA A 83 -4.07 -3.26 15.39
N TRP A 84 -3.27 -3.79 14.46
CA TRP A 84 -2.13 -4.67 14.75
C TRP A 84 -0.85 -4.18 14.06
N PRO A 85 0.35 -4.63 14.49
CA PRO A 85 1.61 -3.94 14.18
C PRO A 85 2.03 -3.85 12.70
N SER A 86 1.57 -4.75 11.82
CA SER A 86 1.93 -4.69 10.40
C SER A 86 0.84 -5.24 9.50
N SER A 87 0.32 -4.47 8.55
CA SER A 87 -0.65 -4.98 7.57
C SER A 87 -0.01 -5.64 6.34
N THR A 88 1.33 -5.62 6.22
CA THR A 88 2.07 -6.08 5.03
C THR A 88 1.85 -7.56 4.70
N GLY A 89 1.54 -8.40 5.68
CA GLY A 89 1.22 -9.81 5.44
C GLY A 89 0.01 -10.01 4.52
N ILE A 90 -0.95 -9.08 4.51
CA ILE A 90 -2.11 -9.15 3.60
C ILE A 90 -1.67 -8.90 2.16
N ALA A 91 -0.87 -7.86 1.94
CA ALA A 91 -0.34 -7.51 0.62
C ALA A 91 0.45 -8.69 0.01
N GLN A 92 1.31 -9.31 0.81
CA GLN A 92 2.14 -10.45 0.38
C GLN A 92 1.31 -11.70 0.10
N THR A 93 0.14 -11.87 0.72
CA THR A 93 -0.71 -13.05 0.52
C THR A 93 -1.74 -12.88 -0.60
N LEU A 94 -2.04 -11.66 -1.03
CA LEU A 94 -2.97 -11.39 -2.14
C LEU A 94 -2.52 -12.02 -3.47
N GLY A 95 -1.20 -12.11 -3.68
CA GLY A 95 -0.61 -12.55 -4.95
C GLY A 95 -0.55 -11.43 -5.97
N LEU A 96 0.06 -11.73 -7.13
CA LEU A 96 0.27 -10.74 -8.20
C LEU A 96 -0.99 -10.45 -9.01
N ASP A 97 -1.99 -11.33 -8.94
CA ASP A 97 -3.21 -11.24 -9.75
C ASP A 97 -4.23 -10.24 -9.21
N VAL A 98 -4.14 -9.88 -7.93
CA VAL A 98 -5.06 -8.92 -7.29
C VAL A 98 -4.35 -7.59 -7.11
N PRO A 99 -4.85 -6.49 -7.73
CA PRO A 99 -4.23 -5.18 -7.58
C PRO A 99 -4.29 -4.73 -6.12
N PHE A 100 -3.17 -4.19 -5.63
CA PHE A 100 -3.05 -3.69 -4.28
C PHE A 100 -2.36 -2.33 -4.27
N THR A 101 -3.00 -1.35 -3.65
CA THR A 101 -2.49 0.02 -3.53
C THR A 101 -2.30 0.35 -2.06
N THR A 102 -1.09 0.76 -1.69
CA THR A 102 -0.81 1.39 -0.40
C THR A 102 -0.73 2.88 -0.58
N THR A 103 -1.39 3.64 0.29
CA THR A 103 -1.28 5.09 0.28
C THR A 103 -1.26 5.60 1.71
N ALA A 104 -0.31 6.48 2.02
CA ALA A 104 -0.26 7.15 3.30
C ALA A 104 -1.30 8.28 3.31
N ALA A 105 -1.97 8.48 4.45
CA ALA A 105 -3.00 9.53 4.57
C ALA A 105 -2.47 10.93 4.23
N ASN A 106 -1.19 11.19 4.50
CA ASN A 106 -0.57 12.47 4.20
C ASN A 106 -0.38 12.71 2.69
N GLU A 107 -0.36 11.66 1.86
CA GLU A 107 -0.29 11.78 0.40
C GLU A 107 -1.61 12.29 -0.20
N MET A 108 -2.71 12.30 0.58
CA MET A 108 -3.99 12.86 0.15
C MET A 108 -4.04 14.40 0.21
N PHE A 109 -3.03 15.05 0.78
CA PHE A 109 -2.96 16.50 0.87
C PHE A 109 -2.16 17.08 -0.28
N SER A 110 -2.77 18.03 -1.01
CA SER A 110 -2.14 18.73 -2.12
C SER A 110 -2.54 20.21 -2.12
N LEU A 111 -1.64 21.06 -2.61
CA LEU A 111 -1.92 22.48 -2.85
C LEU A 111 -2.67 22.71 -4.17
N SER A 112 -2.53 21.81 -5.14
CA SER A 112 -3.08 21.93 -6.49
C SER A 112 -4.34 21.09 -6.73
N MET A 113 -4.71 20.23 -5.78
CA MET A 113 -5.82 19.30 -5.89
C MET A 113 -6.64 19.23 -4.59
N SER A 114 -7.96 19.16 -4.71
CA SER A 114 -8.85 18.99 -3.56
C SER A 114 -8.73 17.59 -2.95
N LYS A 115 -8.92 17.48 -1.63
CA LYS A 115 -8.86 16.20 -0.89
C LYS A 115 -9.83 15.16 -1.44
N THR A 116 -11.04 15.58 -1.85
CA THR A 116 -12.03 14.69 -2.45
C THR A 116 -11.53 14.10 -3.77
N LYS A 117 -10.93 14.93 -4.63
CA LYS A 117 -10.37 14.46 -5.91
C LYS A 117 -9.17 13.53 -5.67
N ALA A 118 -8.33 13.84 -4.68
CA ALA A 118 -7.22 12.96 -4.27
C ALA A 118 -7.71 11.57 -3.86
N LEU A 119 -8.73 11.51 -3.00
CA LEU A 119 -9.34 10.25 -2.59
C LEU A 119 -9.99 9.51 -3.76
N THR A 120 -10.72 10.21 -4.62
CA THR A 120 -11.35 9.59 -5.81
C THR A 120 -10.33 9.00 -6.78
N GLN A 121 -9.12 9.54 -6.87
CA GLN A 121 -8.06 8.97 -7.71
C GLN A 121 -7.35 7.76 -7.08
N ALA A 122 -7.46 7.59 -5.76
CA ALA A 122 -6.85 6.48 -5.05
C ALA A 122 -7.72 5.20 -5.06
N PHE A 123 -8.99 5.30 -5.45
CA PHE A 123 -9.95 4.20 -5.58
C PHE A 123 -10.24 3.90 -7.05
#